data_AF-A0A2V9UBV8-F1
#
_entry.id   AF-A0A2V9UBV8-F1
#
_cell.length_a   1.000
_cell.length_b   1.000
_cell.length_c   1.000
_cell.angle_alpha   90.00
_cell.angle_beta   90.00
_cell.angle_gamma   90.00
#
_symmetry.space_group_name_H-M   'P 1'
#
loop_
_entity.id
_entity.type
_entity.pdbx_description
1 polymer ?
#
loop_
_entity_poly.entity_id
_entity_poly.type
_entity_poly.pdbx_seq_one_letter_code
_entity_poly.pdbx_strand_id
1 'polypeptide(L)'
;MADWARRLGLSREALINSARTAVATVASLLLARSLKLPEFYWAPISTIVILLSTINPLTLAWQRFAGTALGAALGALIATFFSSNWIVYGAGIFACGIVCSFLRVGSAYRFAAITLSIVLLVAHERAPWIVASHRFVEVSLGIAVALLAAEVWRVPGAKAG
;
A
#
# COMPACT_ATOMS: atom_id res chain seq x y z
N MET A 1 5.32 4.65 -40.38
CA MET A 1 4.40 4.73 -39.23
C MET A 1 5.01 4.29 -37.89
N ALA A 2 6.04 3.42 -37.86
CA ALA A 2 6.65 2.95 -36.60
C ALA A 2 7.49 4.01 -35.84
N ASP A 3 8.00 5.04 -36.52
CA ASP A 3 8.90 6.04 -35.91
C ASP A 3 8.21 7.10 -35.06
N TRP A 4 6.92 7.37 -35.30
CA TRP A 4 6.14 8.33 -34.50
C TRP A 4 5.82 7.77 -33.11
N ALA A 5 5.50 6.49 -33.02
CA ALA A 5 5.24 5.80 -31.75
C ALA A 5 6.47 5.76 -30.83
N ARG A 6 7.68 5.60 -31.39
CA ARG A 6 8.93 5.68 -30.62
C ARG A 6 9.22 7.11 -30.14
N ARG A 7 8.93 8.14 -30.95
CA ARG A 7 9.06 9.55 -30.54
C ARG A 7 8.08 9.96 -29.45
N LEU A 8 6.94 9.29 -29.35
CA LEU A 8 5.98 9.46 -28.25
C LEU A 8 6.28 8.61 -27.00
N GLY A 9 7.36 7.82 -27.01
CA GLY A 9 7.69 6.94 -25.89
C GLY A 9 6.77 5.72 -25.74
N LEU A 10 5.90 5.43 -26.72
CA LEU A 10 5.03 4.25 -26.75
C LEU A 10 5.85 3.02 -27.19
N SER A 11 6.73 2.57 -26.30
CA SER A 11 7.46 1.31 -26.50
C SER A 11 6.53 0.12 -26.25
N ARG A 12 6.83 -1.01 -26.90
CA ARG A 12 6.12 -2.29 -26.67
C ARG A 12 6.18 -2.69 -25.18
N GLU A 13 7.31 -2.42 -24.53
CA GLU A 13 7.51 -2.67 -23.10
C GLU A 13 6.60 -1.79 -22.23
N ALA A 14 6.47 -0.50 -22.57
CA ALA A 14 5.54 0.39 -21.88
C ALA A 14 4.09 -0.11 -22.00
N LEU A 15 3.66 -0.51 -23.20
CA LEU A 15 2.32 -1.05 -23.43
C LEU A 15 2.07 -2.34 -22.62
N ILE A 16 3.03 -3.27 -22.59
CA ILE A 16 2.91 -4.52 -21.84
C ILE A 16 2.87 -4.25 -20.33
N ASN A 17 3.72 -3.36 -19.82
CA ASN A 17 3.75 -3.00 -18.40
C ASN A 17 2.47 -2.26 -17.98
N SER A 18 1.96 -1.36 -18.82
CA SER A 18 0.69 -0.67 -18.58
C SER A 18 -0.49 -1.64 -18.60
N ALA A 19 -0.56 -2.55 -19.57
CA ALA A 19 -1.61 -3.56 -19.64
C ALA A 19 -1.59 -4.49 -18.42
N ARG A 20 -0.40 -4.98 -18.04
CA ARG A 20 -0.20 -5.81 -16.85
C ARG A 20 -0.66 -5.10 -15.58
N THR A 21 -0.23 -3.84 -15.39
CA THR A 21 -0.62 -3.04 -14.23
C THR A 21 -2.13 -2.83 -14.20
N ALA A 22 -2.75 -2.53 -15.35
CA ALA A 22 -4.19 -2.36 -15.45
C ALA A 22 -4.95 -3.64 -15.06
N VAL A 23 -4.56 -4.79 -15.63
CA VAL A 23 -5.20 -6.09 -15.32
C VAL A 23 -5.03 -6.45 -13.86
N ALA A 24 -3.83 -6.32 -13.30
CA ALA A 24 -3.57 -6.63 -11.90
C ALA A 24 -4.36 -5.71 -10.95
N THR A 25 -4.45 -4.42 -11.28
CA THR A 25 -5.19 -3.42 -10.48
C THR A 25 -6.70 -3.71 -10.53
N VAL A 26 -7.25 -4.03 -11.69
CA VAL A 26 -8.66 -4.40 -11.84
C VAL A 26 -8.96 -5.70 -11.09
N ALA A 27 -8.10 -6.71 -11.19
CA ALA A 27 -8.25 -7.95 -10.42
C ALA A 27 -8.25 -7.67 -8.90
N SER A 28 -7.32 -6.84 -8.43
CA SER A 28 -7.23 -6.41 -7.03
C SER A 28 -8.50 -5.70 -6.56
N LEU A 29 -9.03 -4.80 -7.39
CA LEU A 29 -10.27 -4.08 -7.13
C LEU A 29 -11.49 -5.03 -7.05
N LEU A 30 -11.62 -5.94 -8.02
CA LEU A 30 -12.74 -6.89 -8.06
C LEU A 30 -12.70 -7.85 -6.88
N LEU A 31 -11.52 -8.34 -6.50
CA LEU A 31 -11.34 -9.19 -5.32
C LEU A 31 -11.71 -8.43 -4.04
N ALA A 32 -11.21 -7.20 -3.86
CA ALA A 32 -11.53 -6.39 -2.69
C ALA A 32 -13.03 -6.09 -2.57
N ARG A 33 -13.70 -5.82 -3.70
CA ARG A 33 -15.17 -5.66 -3.75
C ARG A 33 -15.91 -6.94 -3.42
N SER A 34 -15.47 -8.08 -3.95
CA SER A 34 -16.10 -9.38 -3.68
C SER A 34 -16.04 -9.77 -2.21
N LEU A 35 -14.94 -9.40 -1.52
CA LEU A 35 -14.75 -9.56 -0.09
C LEU A 35 -15.50 -8.52 0.76
N LYS A 36 -16.25 -7.60 0.11
CA LYS A 36 -17.01 -6.52 0.76
C LYS A 36 -16.16 -5.67 1.72
N LEU A 37 -14.90 -5.45 1.37
CA LEU A 37 -14.00 -4.63 2.17
C LEU A 37 -14.48 -3.16 2.15
N PRO A 38 -14.57 -2.49 3.32
CA PRO A 38 -15.16 -1.16 3.40
C PRO A 38 -14.35 -0.09 2.66
N GLU A 39 -13.03 -0.23 2.61
CA GLU A 39 -12.16 0.64 1.82
C GLU A 39 -11.46 -0.13 0.69
N PHE A 40 -12.27 -0.82 -0.11
CA PHE A 40 -11.84 -1.64 -1.26
C PHE A 40 -10.85 -0.95 -2.23
N TYR A 41 -10.80 0.38 -2.25
CA TYR A 41 -9.92 1.17 -3.12
C TYR A 41 -8.44 1.09 -2.77
N TRP A 42 -8.07 0.59 -1.58
CA TRP A 42 -6.68 0.50 -1.17
C TRP A 42 -5.93 -0.74 -1.61
N ALA A 43 -6.65 -1.82 -1.88
CA ALA A 43 -6.08 -2.99 -2.54
C ALA A 43 -5.47 -2.62 -3.90
N PRO A 44 -6.19 -1.97 -4.86
CA PRO A 44 -5.60 -1.57 -6.14
C PRO A 44 -4.48 -0.53 -5.98
N ILE A 45 -4.57 0.43 -5.04
CA ILE A 45 -3.48 1.38 -4.77
C ILE A 45 -2.21 0.64 -4.35
N SER A 46 -2.32 -0.35 -3.47
CA SER A 46 -1.18 -1.15 -3.03
C SER A 46 -0.60 -1.98 -4.17
N THR A 47 -1.45 -2.50 -5.05
CA THR A 47 -1.02 -3.21 -6.25
C THR A 47 -0.22 -2.32 -7.19
N ILE A 48 -0.70 -1.09 -7.45
CA ILE A 48 -0.01 -0.09 -8.27
C ILE A 48 1.35 0.27 -7.67
N VAL A 49 1.41 0.55 -6.36
CA VAL A 49 2.65 0.95 -5.69
C VAL A 49 3.73 -0.12 -5.81
N ILE A 50 3.37 -1.39 -5.71
CA ILE A 50 4.35 -2.48 -5.86
C ILE A 50 4.77 -2.65 -7.32
N LEU A 51 3.82 -2.72 -8.25
CA LEU A 51 4.11 -3.01 -9.66
C LEU A 51 4.84 -1.87 -10.38
N LEU A 52 4.62 -0.62 -9.97
CA LEU A 52 5.29 0.55 -10.56
C LEU A 52 6.60 0.91 -9.85
N SER A 53 6.96 0.22 -8.76
CA SER A 53 8.21 0.51 -8.07
C SER A 53 9.41 -0.04 -8.84
N THR A 54 10.49 0.73 -8.82
CA THR A 54 11.82 0.30 -9.30
C THR A 54 12.57 -0.55 -8.28
N ILE A 55 12.07 -0.63 -7.04
CA ILE A 55 12.65 -1.43 -5.96
C ILE A 55 12.18 -2.88 -6.09
N ASN A 56 12.96 -3.82 -5.55
CA ASN A 56 12.55 -5.22 -5.44
C ASN A 56 11.11 -5.34 -4.87
N PRO A 57 10.18 -6.01 -5.58
CA PRO A 57 8.78 -6.12 -5.17
C PRO A 57 8.58 -6.74 -3.78
N LEU A 58 9.40 -7.72 -3.39
CA LEU A 58 9.31 -8.37 -2.07
C LEU A 58 9.75 -7.42 -0.96
N THR A 59 10.83 -6.67 -1.17
CA THR A 59 11.30 -5.68 -0.20
C THR A 59 10.25 -4.59 0.01
N LEU A 60 9.67 -4.08 -1.07
CA LEU A 60 8.62 -3.06 -0.97
C LEU A 60 7.33 -3.61 -0.37
N ALA A 61 6.94 -4.84 -0.75
CA ALA A 61 5.80 -5.53 -0.14
C ALA A 61 5.98 -5.67 1.37
N TRP A 62 7.17 -6.08 1.83
CA TRP A 62 7.48 -6.19 3.24
C TRP A 62 7.43 -4.83 3.96
N GLN A 63 8.02 -3.79 3.38
CA GLN A 63 7.97 -2.43 3.93
C GLN A 63 6.53 -1.93 4.08
N ARG A 64 5.70 -2.19 3.07
CA ARG A 64 4.30 -1.77 3.06
C ARG A 64 3.48 -2.58 4.07
N PHE A 65 3.69 -3.89 4.14
CA PHE A 65 3.04 -4.77 5.11
C PHE A 65 3.40 -4.39 6.56
N ALA A 66 4.69 -4.34 6.88
CA ALA A 66 5.18 -4.01 8.21
C ALA A 66 4.79 -2.59 8.63
N GLY A 67 4.90 -1.63 7.71
CA GLY A 67 4.49 -0.26 7.94
C GLY A 67 3.00 -0.16 8.25
N THR A 68 2.14 -0.77 7.43
CA THR A 68 0.69 -0.79 7.68
C THR A 68 0.35 -1.51 8.99
N ALA A 69 0.99 -2.62 9.32
CA ALA A 69 0.79 -3.30 10.61
C ALA A 69 1.11 -2.39 11.80
N LEU A 70 2.27 -1.73 11.78
CA LEU A 70 2.70 -0.82 12.84
C LEU A 70 1.79 0.40 12.96
N GLY A 71 1.45 1.03 11.84
CA GLY A 71 0.56 2.19 11.81
C GLY A 71 -0.86 1.85 12.27
N ALA A 72 -1.37 0.67 11.91
CA ALA A 72 -2.66 0.17 12.35
C ALA A 72 -2.68 -0.09 13.86
N ALA A 73 -1.65 -0.75 14.39
CA ALA A 73 -1.53 -1.04 15.82
C ALA A 73 -1.41 0.24 16.66
N LEU A 74 -0.48 1.14 16.28
CA LEU A 74 -0.29 2.42 16.98
C LEU A 74 -1.51 3.33 16.86
N GLY A 75 -2.09 3.45 15.66
CA GLY A 75 -3.28 4.25 15.44
C GLY A 75 -4.47 3.77 16.27
N ALA A 76 -4.70 2.46 16.32
CA ALA A 76 -5.80 1.90 17.11
C ALA A 76 -5.56 2.05 18.62
N LEU A 77 -4.32 1.87 19.07
CA LEU A 77 -3.93 2.11 20.47
C LEU A 77 -4.20 3.57 20.87
N ILE A 78 -3.69 4.53 20.09
CA ILE A 78 -3.85 5.95 20.37
C ILE A 78 -5.32 6.36 20.35
N ALA A 79 -6.09 5.94 19.34
CA ALA A 79 -7.50 6.27 19.23
C ALA A 79 -8.37 5.68 20.35
N THR A 80 -7.91 4.64 21.03
CA THR A 80 -8.64 4.03 22.15
C THR A 80 -8.37 4.75 23.46
N PHE A 81 -7.12 5.16 23.70
CA PHE A 81 -6.71 5.77 24.96
C PHE A 81 -6.80 7.29 24.97
N PHE A 82 -6.80 7.94 23.80
CA PHE A 82 -6.76 9.39 23.69
C PHE A 82 -7.89 9.93 22.82
N SER A 83 -8.39 11.11 23.17
CA SER A 83 -9.34 11.85 22.34
C SER A 83 -8.64 12.45 21.12
N SER A 84 -9.38 12.50 20.00
CA SER A 84 -8.90 13.03 18.74
C SER A 84 -8.60 14.53 18.85
N ASN A 85 -7.32 14.90 18.83
CA ASN A 85 -6.83 16.27 18.80
C ASN A 85 -5.55 16.36 17.96
N TRP A 86 -5.25 17.52 17.39
CA TRP A 86 -4.06 17.77 16.56
C TRP A 86 -2.76 17.48 17.32
N ILE A 87 -2.73 17.71 18.64
CA ILE A 87 -1.58 17.39 19.51
C ILE A 87 -1.35 15.88 19.57
N VAL A 88 -2.41 15.11 19.84
CA VAL A 88 -2.37 13.64 19.92
C VAL A 88 -1.97 13.05 18.58
N TYR A 89 -2.50 13.61 17.49
CA TYR A 89 -2.13 13.22 16.13
C TYR A 89 -0.63 13.47 15.85
N GLY A 90 -0.13 14.67 16.14
CA GLY A 90 1.29 15.02 15.96
C GLY A 90 2.21 14.14 16.80
N ALA A 91 1.85 13.91 18.07
CA ALA A 91 2.57 13.00 18.96
C ALA A 91 2.54 11.56 18.44
N GLY A 92 1.41 11.10 17.89
CA GLY A 92 1.27 9.78 17.28
C GLY A 92 2.17 9.57 16.07
N ILE A 93 2.26 10.55 15.17
CA ILE A 93 3.16 10.53 14.02
C ILE A 93 4.62 10.49 14.50
N PHE A 94 4.98 11.32 15.48
CA PHE A 94 6.31 11.34 16.06
C PHE A 94 6.69 10.01 16.72
N ALA A 95 5.80 9.45 17.55
CA ALA A 95 5.98 8.15 18.18
C ALA A 95 6.12 7.04 17.15
N CYS A 96 5.32 7.06 16.08
CA CYS A 96 5.42 6.13 14.97
C CYS A 96 6.80 6.20 14.30
N GLY A 97 7.34 7.41 14.12
CA GLY A 97 8.70 7.62 13.60
C GLY A 97 9.78 7.03 14.50
N ILE A 98 9.68 7.27 15.81
CA ILE A 98 10.61 6.68 16.81
C ILE A 98 10.54 5.16 16.78
N VAL A 99 9.34 4.58 16.80
CA VAL A 99 9.15 3.12 16.78
C VAL A 99 9.71 2.53 15.49
N CYS A 100 9.45 3.14 14.33
CA CYS A 100 10.02 2.67 13.06
C CYS A 100 11.56 2.77 13.02
N SER A 101 12.12 3.82 13.63
CA SER A 101 13.57 3.99 13.75
C SER A 101 14.18 2.91 14.66
N PHE A 102 13.56 2.67 15.82
CA PHE A 102 14.00 1.66 16.78
C PHE A 102 13.97 0.24 16.21
N LEU A 103 12.92 -0.07 15.45
CA LEU A 103 12.76 -1.35 14.74
C LEU A 103 13.63 -1.44 13.47
N ARG A 104 14.43 -0.41 13.15
CA ARG A 104 15.28 -0.33 11.94
C ARG A 104 14.51 -0.49 10.63
N VAL A 105 13.24 -0.10 10.62
CA VAL A 105 12.33 -0.14 9.45
C VAL A 105 11.97 1.25 8.95
N GLY A 106 12.97 2.14 8.85
CA GLY A 106 12.77 3.54 8.44
C GLY A 106 12.08 3.70 7.08
N SER A 107 12.28 2.77 6.14
CA SER A 107 11.58 2.78 4.85
C SER A 107 10.08 2.46 4.96
N ALA A 108 9.67 1.71 5.98
CA ALA A 108 8.27 1.39 6.27
C ALA A 108 7.52 2.56 6.94
N TYR A 109 8.24 3.54 7.50
CA TYR A 109 7.65 4.67 8.24
C TYR A 109 6.61 5.44 7.40
N ARG A 110 6.85 5.61 6.10
CA ARG A 110 5.90 6.31 5.21
C ARG A 110 4.54 5.60 5.20
N PHE A 111 4.53 4.27 5.16
CA PHE A 111 3.30 3.47 5.17
C PHE A 111 2.67 3.41 6.56
N ALA A 112 3.48 3.38 7.61
CA ALA A 112 3.01 3.43 8.99
C ALA A 112 2.33 4.76 9.31
N ALA A 113 2.95 5.88 8.95
CA ALA A 113 2.38 7.22 9.12
C ALA A 113 1.05 7.37 8.36
N ILE A 114 0.99 6.97 7.09
CA ILE A 114 -0.26 7.01 6.30
C ILE A 114 -1.36 6.18 6.97
N THR A 115 -1.03 4.98 7.44
CA THR A 115 -2.01 4.08 8.06
C THR A 115 -2.50 4.63 9.40
N LEU A 116 -1.58 5.15 10.23
CA LEU A 116 -1.92 5.81 11.48
C LEU A 116 -2.83 7.02 11.24
N SER A 117 -2.55 7.83 10.21
CA SER A 117 -3.39 8.96 9.85
C SER A 117 -4.80 8.54 9.48
N ILE A 118 -4.94 7.47 8.69
CA ILE A 118 -6.27 6.94 8.33
C ILE A 118 -7.00 6.48 9.59
N VAL A 119 -6.35 5.70 10.46
CA VAL A 119 -7.01 5.21 11.67
C VAL A 119 -7.42 6.37 12.58
N LEU A 120 -6.55 7.35 12.83
CA LEU A 120 -6.88 8.46 13.73
C LEU A 120 -7.92 9.43 13.14
N LEU A 121 -7.93 9.65 11.83
CA LEU A 121 -8.81 10.63 11.19
C LEU A 121 -10.15 10.00 10.76
N VAL A 122 -10.17 8.74 10.33
CA VAL A 122 -11.37 8.06 9.81
C VAL A 122 -12.13 7.30 10.90
N ALA A 123 -11.51 6.94 12.03
CA ALA A 123 -12.19 6.22 13.12
C ALA A 123 -13.31 6.99 13.84
N HIS A 124 -13.63 8.22 13.44
CA HIS A 124 -14.76 8.95 14.02
C HIS A 124 -16.11 8.25 13.79
N GLU A 125 -16.24 7.39 12.76
CA GLU A 125 -17.51 6.71 12.46
C GLU A 125 -17.61 5.26 12.97
N ARG A 126 -16.50 4.63 13.38
CA ARG A 126 -16.47 3.20 13.78
C ARG A 126 -15.36 2.94 14.80
N ALA A 127 -15.47 1.84 15.56
CA ALA A 127 -14.44 1.44 16.50
C ALA A 127 -13.04 1.41 15.84
N PRO A 128 -12.00 2.06 16.43
CA PRO A 128 -10.69 2.25 15.78
C PRO A 128 -10.02 0.93 15.37
N TRP A 129 -10.20 -0.12 16.17
CA TRP A 129 -9.67 -1.46 15.90
C TRP A 129 -10.22 -2.04 14.60
N ILE A 130 -11.51 -1.83 14.31
CA ILE A 130 -12.17 -2.35 13.10
C ILE A 130 -11.59 -1.65 11.87
N VAL A 131 -11.46 -0.32 11.92
CA VAL A 131 -10.86 0.47 10.84
C VAL A 131 -9.42 0.00 10.59
N ALA A 132 -8.63 -0.17 11.64
CA ALA A 132 -7.26 -0.67 11.57
C ALA A 132 -7.15 -2.09 10.97
N SER A 133 -8.05 -3.01 11.35
CA SER A 133 -8.06 -4.39 10.82
C SER A 133 -8.45 -4.43 9.34
N HIS A 134 -9.53 -3.75 8.96
CA HIS A 134 -9.94 -3.68 7.55
C HIS A 134 -8.82 -3.11 6.68
N ARG A 135 -8.20 -2.05 7.19
CA ARG A 135 -7.08 -1.38 6.57
C ARG A 135 -5.90 -2.32 6.31
N PHE A 136 -5.55 -3.11 7.30
CA PHE A 136 -4.47 -4.09 7.20
C PHE A 136 -4.78 -5.19 6.17
N VAL A 137 -6.02 -5.69 6.16
CA VAL A 137 -6.46 -6.74 5.22
C VAL A 137 -6.42 -6.25 3.78
N GLU A 138 -6.91 -5.03 3.52
CA GLU A 138 -6.92 -4.44 2.17
C GLU A 138 -5.53 -4.25 1.59
N VAL A 139 -4.60 -3.74 2.40
CA VAL A 139 -3.20 -3.58 1.97
C VAL A 139 -2.57 -4.95 1.71
N SER A 140 -2.80 -5.93 2.59
CA SER A 140 -2.30 -7.30 2.43
C SER A 140 -2.83 -7.97 1.17
N LEU A 141 -4.11 -7.79 0.85
CA LEU A 141 -4.73 -8.29 -0.38
C LEU A 141 -4.08 -7.66 -1.62
N GLY A 142 -3.90 -6.34 -1.62
CA GLY A 142 -3.26 -5.64 -2.73
C GLY A 142 -1.80 -6.07 -2.96
N ILE A 143 -1.07 -6.37 -1.87
CA ILE A 143 0.27 -6.95 -1.90
C ILE A 143 0.24 -8.35 -2.54
N ALA A 144 -0.66 -9.22 -2.09
CA ALA A 144 -0.79 -10.58 -2.62
C ALA A 144 -1.08 -10.57 -4.13
N VAL A 145 -2.02 -9.73 -4.57
CA VAL A 145 -2.36 -9.61 -6.00
C VAL A 145 -1.19 -9.05 -6.81
N ALA A 146 -0.46 -8.06 -6.28
CA ALA A 146 0.74 -7.55 -6.95
C ALA A 146 1.82 -8.63 -7.10
N LEU A 147 2.11 -9.39 -6.05
CA LEU A 147 3.13 -10.45 -6.11
C LEU A 147 2.69 -11.59 -7.03
N LEU A 148 1.41 -11.98 -7.02
CA LEU A 148 0.90 -12.97 -7.98
C LEU A 148 1.00 -12.46 -9.42
N ALA A 149 0.64 -11.20 -9.68
CA ALA A 149 0.84 -10.59 -10.99
C ALA A 149 2.34 -10.45 -11.35
N ALA A 150 3.20 -10.25 -10.34
CA ALA A 150 4.65 -10.21 -10.44
C ALA A 150 5.19 -11.54 -11.02
N GLU A 151 4.67 -12.66 -10.50
CA GLU A 151 5.08 -14.02 -10.85
C GLU A 151 4.43 -14.55 -12.13
N VAL A 152 3.11 -14.38 -12.30
CA VAL A 152 2.35 -14.93 -13.44
C VAL A 152 2.75 -14.24 -14.74
N TRP A 153 2.99 -12.93 -14.71
CA TRP A 153 3.31 -12.14 -15.90
C TRP A 153 4.73 -11.59 -15.83
N ARG A 154 5.74 -12.46 -15.81
CA ARG A 154 7.15 -12.00 -15.89
C ARG A 154 7.39 -11.32 -17.23
N VAL A 155 7.54 -10.00 -17.23
CA VAL A 155 7.86 -9.24 -18.44
C VAL A 155 9.33 -9.50 -18.78
N PRO A 156 9.65 -10.13 -19.93
CA PRO A 156 11.03 -10.39 -20.32
C PRO A 156 11.75 -9.05 -20.53
N GLY A 157 12.77 -8.76 -19.72
CA GLY A 157 13.59 -7.54 -19.83
C GLY A 157 13.73 -6.72 -18.54
N ALA A 158 12.90 -6.99 -17.52
CA ALA A 158 13.12 -6.42 -16.19
C ALA A 158 14.32 -7.12 -15.54
N LYS A 159 15.53 -6.58 -15.74
CA LYS A 159 16.72 -7.01 -15.00
C LYS A 159 16.38 -6.95 -13.51
N ALA A 160 16.49 -8.09 -12.83
CA ALA A 160 16.66 -8.10 -11.39
C ALA A 160 17.90 -7.22 -11.11
N GLY A 161 17.69 -6.12 -10.39
CA GLY A 161 18.77 -5.25 -9.93
C GLY A 161 19.77 -6.01 -9.08
#